data_AF-A0A257X9B5-F1
#
_entry.id   AF-A0A257X9B5-F1
#
_cell.length_a   1.000
_cell.length_b   1.000
_cell.length_c   1.000
_cell.angle_alpha   90.00
_cell.angle_beta   90.00
_cell.angle_gamma   90.00
#
_symmetry.space_group_name_H-M   'P 1'
#
loop_
_entity.id
_entity.type
_entity.pdbx_description
1 polymer ?
#
loop_
_entity_poly.entity_id
_entity_poly.type
_entity_poly.pdbx_seq_one_letter_code
_entity_poly.pdbx_strand_id
1 'polypeptide(L)' 'MQKKRTAILISGRGSNMAALLAAAEAPDFPAEIALVISNRADAGGLAVAEAAGVPTLVLNHRDFSDRI' A
#
# COMPACT_ATOMS: atom_id res chain seq x y z
N MET A 1 -8.16 11.01 -18.24
CA MET A 1 -6.90 11.43 -17.58
C MET A 1 -6.13 10.17 -17.21
N GLN A 2 -4.80 10.12 -17.36
CA GLN A 2 -4.04 8.93 -16.93
C GLN A 2 -4.00 8.89 -15.39
N LYS A 3 -4.42 7.79 -14.76
CA LYS A 3 -4.34 7.62 -13.31
C LYS A 3 -2.87 7.67 -12.87
N LYS A 4 -2.56 8.42 -11.81
CA LYS A 4 -1.21 8.47 -11.25
C LYS A 4 -0.94 7.15 -10.52
N ARG A 5 0.13 6.45 -10.90
CA ARG A 5 0.59 5.26 -10.18
C ARG A 5 1.09 5.68 -8.78
N THR A 6 0.44 5.17 -7.76
CA THR A 6 0.65 5.54 -6.36
C THR A 6 0.99 4.31 -5.53
N ALA A 7 2.02 4.43 -4.70
CA ALA A 7 2.34 3.43 -3.68
C ALA A 7 1.87 3.92 -2.31
N ILE A 8 1.41 3.01 -1.45
CA ILE A 8 1.02 3.30 -0.06
C ILE A 8 1.99 2.60 0.88
N LEU A 9 2.54 3.34 1.85
CA LEU A 9 3.39 2.80 2.91
C LEU A 9 2.56 2.63 4.19
N ILE A 10 2.64 1.45 4.80
CA ILE A 10 1.89 1.09 6.01
C ILE A 10 2.78 0.46 7.09
N SER A 11 2.33 0.50 8.34
CA SER A 11 3.01 -0.14 9.49
C SER A 11 2.04 -0.92 10.40
N GLY A 12 0.79 -1.12 9.97
CA GLY A 12 -0.25 -1.72 10.80
C GLY A 12 -1.49 -2.13 10.00
N ARG A 13 -2.68 -1.95 10.59
CA ARG A 13 -3.96 -2.46 10.06
C ARG A 13 -4.40 -1.87 8.71
N GLY A 14 -3.87 -0.71 8.30
CA GLY A 14 -4.12 -0.16 6.97
C GLY A 14 -5.53 0.42 6.75
N SER A 15 -6.21 0.97 7.75
CA SER A 15 -7.57 1.53 7.58
C SER A 15 -7.65 2.63 6.53
N ASN A 16 -6.67 3.56 6.50
CA ASN A 16 -6.61 4.60 5.46
C ASN A 16 -6.29 4.01 4.08
N MET A 17 -5.43 2.99 4.03
CA MET A 17 -5.13 2.28 2.78
C MET A 17 -6.39 1.60 2.24
N ALA A 18 -7.18 0.93 3.08
CA ALA A 18 -8.45 0.32 2.67
C ALA A 18 -9.43 1.34 2.09
N ALA A 19 -9.54 2.52 2.72
CA ALA A 19 -10.37 3.61 2.19
C ALA A 19 -9.87 4.12 0.83
N LEU A 20 -8.55 4.22 0.64
CA LEU A 20 -7.95 4.62 -0.64
C LEU A 20 -8.11 3.55 -1.73
N LEU A 21 -8.01 2.26 -1.38
CA LEU A 21 -8.27 1.16 -2.30
C LEU A 21 -9.70 1.22 -2.82
N ALA A 22 -10.68 1.37 -1.92
CA ALA A 22 -12.08 1.51 -2.30
C ALA A 22 -12.34 2.76 -3.15
N ALA A 23 -11.75 3.90 -2.79
CA ALA A 23 -11.89 5.13 -3.59
C ALA A 23 -11.27 4.99 -4.99
N ALA A 24 -10.16 4.24 -5.13
CA ALA A 24 -9.46 4.06 -6.40
C ALA A 24 -10.22 3.20 -7.42
N GLU A 25 -11.26 2.46 -7.00
CA GLU A 25 -12.17 1.75 -7.88
C GLU A 25 -12.98 2.70 -8.77
N ALA A 26 -13.23 3.94 -8.31
CA ALA A 26 -13.98 4.91 -9.09
C ALA A 26 -13.22 5.30 -10.39
N PRO A 27 -13.91 5.40 -11.55
CA PRO A 27 -13.26 5.75 -12.82
C PRO A 27 -12.59 7.13 -12.82
N ASP A 28 -13.13 8.07 -12.04
CA ASP A 28 -12.67 9.46 -11.90
C ASP A 28 -11.66 9.67 -10.77
N PHE A 29 -11.38 8.64 -9.96
CA PHE A 29 -10.33 8.73 -8.95
C PHE A 29 -8.97 8.92 -9.63
N PRO A 30 -8.16 9.91 -9.22
CA PRO A 30 -7.00 10.35 -9.99
C PRO A 30 -5.79 9.43 -9.87
N ALA A 31 -5.87 8.35 -9.08
CA ALA A 31 -4.76 7.46 -8.81
C ALA A 31 -5.11 5.97 -9.00
N GLU A 32 -4.07 5.20 -9.32
CA GLU A 32 -4.06 3.75 -9.33
C GLU A 32 -3.15 3.31 -8.19
N ILE A 33 -3.68 2.54 -7.22
CA ILE A 33 -2.87 2.01 -6.14
C ILE A 33 -2.09 0.81 -6.67
N ALA A 34 -0.85 1.06 -7.06
CA ALA A 34 -0.02 0.10 -7.81
C ALA A 34 0.88 -0.76 -6.91
N LEU A 35 1.06 -0.37 -5.64
CA LEU A 35 1.92 -1.07 -4.68
C LEU A 35 1.56 -0.69 -3.24
N VAL A 36 1.61 -1.67 -2.34
CA VAL A 36 1.60 -1.43 -0.89
C VAL A 36 2.91 -1.94 -0.28
N ILE A 37 3.59 -1.09 0.48
CA ILE A 37 4.84 -1.43 1.16
C ILE A 37 4.60 -1.39 2.67
N SER A 38 5.08 -2.40 3.40
CA SER A 38 5.15 -2.33 4.86
C SER A 38 6.57 -2.45 5.38
N ASN A 39 6.84 -1.74 6.48
CA ASN A 39 8.06 -1.95 7.26
C ASN A 39 7.96 -3.12 8.25
N ARG A 40 6.84 -3.86 8.23
CA ARG A 40 6.50 -4.94 9.16
C ARG A 40 5.83 -6.08 8.40
N ALA A 41 6.38 -7.29 8.53
CA ALA A 41 5.81 -8.48 7.90
C ALA A 41 4.43 -8.88 8.47
N ASP A 42 4.15 -8.48 9.72
CA ASP A 42 2.90 -8.78 10.43
C ASP A 42 1.82 -7.69 10.27
N ALA A 43 2.03 -6.71 9.40
CA ALA A 43 1.06 -5.64 9.19
C ALA A 43 -0.22 -6.19 8.53
N GLY A 44 -1.32 -6.23 9.29
CA GLY A 44 -2.61 -6.74 8.79
C GLY A 44 -3.13 -6.04 7.51
N GLY A 45 -2.68 -4.82 7.21
CA GLY A 45 -3.00 -4.15 5.96
C GLY A 45 -2.42 -4.83 4.71
N LEU A 46 -1.38 -5.67 4.83
CA LEU A 46 -0.83 -6.43 3.69
C LEU A 46 -1.87 -7.41 3.14
N ALA A 47 -2.53 -8.17 4.02
CA ALA A 47 -3.60 -9.09 3.61
C ALA A 47 -4.78 -8.36 2.96
N VAL A 48 -5.10 -7.14 3.43
CA VAL A 48 -6.15 -6.31 2.82
C VAL A 48 -5.76 -5.86 1.40
N ALA A 49 -4.50 -5.47 1.19
CA ALA A 49 -3.99 -5.09 -0.13
C ALA A 49 -3.96 -6.28 -1.11
N GLU A 50 -3.50 -7.44 -0.64
CA GLU A 50 -3.49 -8.69 -1.43
C GLU A 50 -4.90 -9.12 -1.84
N ALA A 51 -5.87 -9.03 -0.92
CA ALA A 51 -7.27 -9.31 -1.21
C ALA A 51 -7.87 -8.35 -2.24
N ALA A 52 -7.37 -7.12 -2.33
CA ALA A 52 -7.73 -6.13 -3.36
C ALA A 52 -6.95 -6.31 -4.67
N GLY A 53 -6.11 -7.35 -4.79
CA GLY A 53 -5.29 -7.61 -5.97
C GLY A 53 -4.12 -6.65 -6.16
N VAL A 54 -3.74 -5.90 -5.12
CA VAL A 54 -2.62 -4.95 -5.17
C VAL A 54 -1.33 -5.64 -4.73
N PRO A 55 -0.23 -5.54 -5.50
CA PRO A 55 1.07 -6.08 -5.11
C PRO A 55 1.54 -5.54 -3.76
N THR A 56 2.14 -6.42 -2.95
CA THR A 56 2.70 -6.09 -1.63
C THR A 56 4.21 -6.27 -1.59
N LEU A 57 4.89 -5.49 -0.76
CA LEU A 57 6.31 -5.62 -0.46
C LEU A 57 6.56 -5.37 1.04
N VAL A 58 7.44 -6.16 1.64
CA VAL A 58 7.92 -5.91 3.00
C VAL A 58 9.37 -5.44 2.96
N LEU A 59 9.64 -4.25 3.50
CA LEU A 59 10.97 -3.67 3.66
C LEU A 59 11.20 -3.35 5.13
N ASN A 60 11.72 -4.32 5.88
CA ASN A 60 12.00 -4.13 7.29
C ASN A 60 13.20 -3.18 7.45
N HIS A 61 12.93 -2.00 8.00
CA HIS A 61 13.94 -0.98 8.27
C HIS A 61 15.08 -1.44 9.20
N ARG A 62 14.91 -2.54 9.93
CA ARG A 62 15.97 -3.12 10.78
C ARG A 62 17.03 -3.89 10.00
N ASP A 63 16.73 -4.22 8.74
CA ASP A 63 17.65 -4.94 7.86
C ASP A 63 18.69 -3.98 7.22
N PHE A 64 18.55 -2.67 7.46
CA PHE A 64 19.41 -1.62 6.93
C PHE A 64 20.19 -0.94 8.07
N SER A 65 21.48 -0.67 7.84
CA SER A 65 22.38 -0.05 8.82
C SER A 65 22.09 1.42 9.09
N ASP A 66 21.48 2.10 8.14
CA ASP A 66 21.07 3.50 8.21
C ASP A 66 19.75 3.73 7.46
N ARG A 67 19.32 4.98 7.34
CA ARG A 67 18.07 5.41 6.69
C ARG A 67 18.34 6.41 5.56
N ILE A 68 19.57 6.40 5.03
CA ILE A 68 20.08 7.39 4.07
C ILE A 68 20.10 6.78 2.66
#